data_AF-A0A8J8WEG6-F1
#
_entry.id   AF-A0A8J8WEG6-F1
#
_cell.length_a   1.000
_cell.length_b   1.000
_cell.length_c   1.000
_cell.angle_alpha   90.00
_cell.angle_beta   90.00
_cell.angle_gamma   90.00
#
_symmetry.space_group_name_H-M   'P 1'
#
loop_
_entity.id
_entity.type
_entity.pdbx_description
1 polymer ?
#
loop_
_entity_poly.entity_id
_entity_poly.type
_entity_poly.pdbx_seq_one_letter_code
_entity_poly.pdbx_strand_id
1 'polypeptide(L)'
;MSALPVLQQPRTPVDNVQLTTAILGHIQVIAARERRMRLNWVPSHVGLRGNEAADEAAREATRQPAVTFTVLPSIHRTKVLAETCHCQCRGAAVSLVVQTSRQAAWHAQATDNQPLHLVQQLPRAEEVILHRFRFGYGTVEELRDGFEDRPCEHCLHQGCVQ
;
A
#
# COMPACT_ATOMS: atom_id res chain seq x y z
N MET A 1 18.12 16.09 -2.29
CA MET A 1 18.93 15.96 -3.52
C MET A 1 18.50 17.05 -4.49
N SER A 2 19.43 17.74 -5.13
CA SER A 2 19.12 18.72 -6.18
C SER A 2 18.80 17.99 -7.50
N ALA A 3 18.07 18.65 -8.41
CA ALA A 3 17.63 18.04 -9.68
C ALA A 3 18.79 17.83 -10.69
N LEU A 4 19.83 18.67 -10.62
CA LEU A 4 20.89 18.67 -11.64
C LEU A 4 21.74 17.38 -11.63
N PRO A 5 22.22 16.86 -10.48
CA PRO A 5 22.93 15.58 -10.44
C PRO A 5 22.12 14.40 -11.00
N VAL A 6 20.80 14.37 -10.72
CA VAL A 6 19.89 13.32 -11.21
C VAL A 6 19.80 13.32 -12.74
N LEU A 7 19.78 14.51 -13.35
CA LEU A 7 19.73 14.66 -14.81
C LEU A 7 21.09 14.40 -15.47
N GLN A 8 22.20 14.70 -14.80
CA GLN A 8 23.56 14.47 -15.30
C GLN A 8 23.98 13.00 -15.23
N GLN A 9 23.50 12.27 -14.22
CA GLN A 9 23.81 10.86 -14.01
C GLN A 9 22.52 10.05 -13.83
N PRO A 10 21.79 9.74 -14.91
CA PRO A 10 20.49 9.05 -14.84
C PRO A 10 20.62 7.55 -14.51
N ARG A 11 21.70 7.11 -13.83
CA ARG A 11 21.89 5.72 -13.42
C ARG A 11 20.89 5.40 -12.32
N THR A 12 19.74 4.88 -12.75
CA THR A 12 18.61 4.38 -11.94
C THR A 12 18.16 5.36 -10.86
N PRO A 13 17.30 6.34 -11.18
CA PRO A 13 16.65 7.15 -10.16
C PRO A 13 15.88 6.23 -9.22
N VAL A 14 16.21 6.26 -7.91
CA VAL A 14 15.51 5.45 -6.90
C VAL A 14 14.11 6.03 -6.61
N ASP A 15 13.93 7.34 -6.84
CA ASP A 15 12.69 8.07 -6.62
C ASP A 15 12.37 9.00 -7.81
N ASN A 16 11.08 9.36 -7.96
CA ASN A 16 10.57 10.29 -8.98
C ASN A 16 10.89 9.90 -10.43
N VAL A 17 11.08 8.60 -10.71
CA VAL A 17 11.44 8.06 -12.04
C VAL A 17 10.56 8.63 -13.16
N GLN A 18 9.24 8.70 -12.95
CA GLN A 18 8.33 9.22 -13.96
C GLN A 18 8.57 10.70 -14.28
N LEU A 19 8.82 11.53 -13.25
CA LEU A 19 9.13 12.94 -13.44
C LEU A 19 10.47 13.11 -14.16
N THR A 20 11.50 12.35 -13.75
CA THR A 20 12.80 12.37 -14.42
C THR A 20 12.69 11.94 -15.88
N THR A 21 11.97 10.87 -16.17
CA THR A 21 11.73 10.39 -17.54
C THR A 21 10.97 11.42 -18.38
N ALA A 22 9.93 12.06 -17.82
CA ALA A 22 9.19 13.11 -18.51
C ALA A 22 10.09 14.31 -18.85
N ILE A 23 10.89 14.78 -17.89
CA ILE A 23 11.84 15.87 -18.10
C ILE A 23 12.85 15.50 -19.19
N LEU A 24 13.46 14.31 -19.12
CA LEU A 24 14.41 13.84 -20.12
C LEU A 24 13.79 13.72 -21.52
N GLY A 25 12.53 13.26 -21.62
CA GLY A 25 11.79 13.22 -22.88
C GLY A 25 11.58 14.61 -23.47
N HIS A 26 11.19 15.60 -22.67
CA HIS A 26 11.07 16.98 -23.14
C HIS A 26 12.40 17.57 -23.60
N ILE A 27 13.49 17.30 -22.87
CA ILE A 27 14.84 17.73 -23.25
C ILE A 27 15.24 17.14 -24.60
N GLN A 28 14.96 15.84 -24.84
CA GLN A 28 15.22 15.18 -26.11
C GLN A 28 14.44 15.80 -27.26
N VAL A 29 13.14 16.12 -27.06
CA VAL A 29 12.31 16.79 -28.07
C VAL A 29 12.88 18.16 -28.45
N ILE A 30 13.38 18.92 -27.46
CA ILE A 30 14.00 20.23 -27.72
C ILE A 30 15.33 20.06 -28.46
N ALA A 31 16.15 19.11 -28.05
CA ALA A 31 17.44 18.83 -28.67
C ALA A 31 17.29 18.34 -30.12
N ALA A 32 16.27 17.53 -30.42
CA ALA A 32 15.96 17.05 -31.78
C ALA A 32 15.61 18.17 -32.77
N ARG A 33 15.26 19.36 -32.27
CA ARG A 33 15.00 20.57 -33.09
C ARG A 33 16.26 21.41 -33.32
N GLU A 34 17.44 20.80 -33.17
CA GLU A 34 18.77 21.44 -33.27
C GLU A 34 19.00 22.63 -32.32
N ARG A 35 18.18 22.73 -31.26
CA ARG A 35 18.35 23.78 -30.25
C ARG A 35 19.35 23.33 -29.20
N ARG A 36 20.38 24.15 -28.98
CA ARG A 36 21.33 23.95 -27.87
C ARG A 36 20.69 24.36 -26.56
N MET A 37 20.71 23.46 -25.59
CA MET A 37 20.22 23.69 -24.24
C MET A 37 21.37 23.59 -23.24
N ARG A 38 21.42 24.49 -22.27
CA ARG A 38 22.34 24.43 -21.12
C ARG A 38 21.53 24.51 -19.83
N LEU A 39 21.85 23.63 -18.89
CA LEU A 39 21.31 23.67 -17.54
C LEU A 39 22.41 24.18 -16.61
N ASN A 40 22.15 25.27 -15.90
CA ASN A 40 23.07 25.84 -14.92
C ASN A 40 22.44 25.76 -13.54
N TRP A 41 23.23 25.35 -12.55
CA TRP A 41 22.82 25.48 -11.17
C TRP A 41 23.07 26.91 -10.68
N VAL A 42 22.10 27.48 -9.99
CA VAL A 42 22.19 28.81 -9.38
C VAL A 42 21.81 28.66 -7.91
N PRO A 43 22.58 29.24 -6.97
CA PRO A 43 22.23 29.23 -5.55
C PRO A 43 20.93 30.02 -5.29
N SER A 44 20.14 29.58 -4.31
CA SER A 44 18.91 30.27 -3.91
C SER A 44 19.21 31.56 -3.14
N HIS A 45 18.28 32.53 -3.23
CA HIS A 45 18.28 33.78 -2.43
C HIS A 45 19.55 34.64 -2.54
N VAL A 46 20.11 34.74 -3.75
CA VAL A 46 21.34 35.53 -4.01
C VAL A 46 21.09 36.89 -4.66
N GLY A 47 19.86 37.41 -4.68
CA GLY A 47 19.56 38.70 -5.33
C GLY A 47 19.45 38.63 -6.86
N LEU A 48 19.56 37.44 -7.45
CA LEU A 48 19.47 37.28 -8.90
C LEU A 48 18.01 37.35 -9.35
N ARG A 49 17.62 38.51 -9.89
CA ARG A 49 16.25 38.84 -10.30
C ARG A 49 15.51 37.71 -11.02
N GLY A 50 16.15 37.02 -11.97
CA GLY A 50 15.53 35.92 -12.71
C GLY A 50 15.27 34.66 -11.86
N ASN A 51 16.18 34.34 -10.95
CA ASN A 51 16.03 33.21 -10.04
C ASN A 51 14.96 33.49 -8.98
N GLU A 52 14.95 34.71 -8.43
CA GLU A 52 13.96 35.13 -7.45
C GLU A 52 12.55 35.21 -8.04
N ALA A 53 12.42 35.72 -9.26
CA ALA A 53 11.15 35.72 -9.97
C ALA A 53 10.63 34.29 -10.22
N ALA A 54 11.52 33.35 -10.55
CA ALA A 54 11.15 31.95 -10.73
C ALA A 54 10.70 31.29 -9.41
N ASP A 55 11.41 31.58 -8.31
CA ASP A 55 11.07 31.07 -6.97
C ASP A 55 9.72 31.63 -6.48
N GLU A 56 9.47 32.92 -6.68
CA GLU A 56 8.19 33.54 -6.36
C GLU A 56 7.05 32.96 -7.22
N ALA A 57 7.28 32.75 -8.52
CA ALA A 57 6.29 32.12 -9.39
C ALA A 57 5.96 30.69 -8.96
N ALA A 58 6.97 29.90 -8.56
CA ALA A 58 6.76 28.55 -8.03
C ALA A 58 5.98 28.59 -6.71
N ARG A 59 6.27 29.56 -5.83
CA ARG A 59 5.53 29.78 -4.59
C ARG A 59 4.08 30.15 -4.84
N GLU A 60 3.82 31.05 -5.78
CA GLU A 60 2.45 31.45 -6.12
C GLU A 60 1.65 30.30 -6.73
N ALA A 61 2.29 29.43 -7.52
CA ALA A 61 1.64 28.23 -8.05
C ALA A 61 1.11 27.31 -6.93
N THR A 62 1.76 27.27 -5.74
CA THR A 62 1.25 26.48 -4.61
C THR A 62 -0.05 27.02 -4.01
N ARG A 63 -0.37 28.29 -4.26
CA ARG A 63 -1.61 28.94 -3.79
C ARG A 63 -2.75 28.81 -4.79
N GLN A 64 -2.48 28.32 -6.00
CA GLN A 64 -3.52 28.15 -7.00
C GLN A 64 -4.46 27.00 -6.61
N PRO A 65 -5.79 27.18 -6.73
CA PRO A 65 -6.76 26.19 -6.30
C PRO A 65 -6.84 24.95 -7.20
N ALA A 66 -6.33 25.06 -8.43
CA ALA A 66 -6.40 24.01 -9.43
C ALA A 66 -5.01 23.42 -9.72
N VAL A 67 -4.88 22.12 -9.54
CA VAL A 67 -3.68 21.37 -9.96
C VAL A 67 -3.79 21.06 -11.46
N THR A 68 -3.01 21.77 -12.28
CA THR A 68 -2.99 21.57 -13.73
C THR A 68 -2.29 20.27 -14.14
N PHE A 69 -1.34 19.80 -13.33
CA PHE A 69 -0.56 18.60 -13.62
C PHE A 69 -0.24 17.85 -12.33
N THR A 70 -0.60 16.56 -12.29
CA THR A 70 -0.34 15.70 -11.13
C THR A 70 0.80 14.75 -11.46
N VAL A 71 1.88 14.83 -10.68
CA VAL A 71 2.95 13.84 -10.71
C VAL A 71 2.57 12.70 -9.79
N LEU A 72 2.56 11.47 -10.30
CA LEU A 72 2.34 10.29 -9.47
C LEU A 72 3.42 10.20 -8.38
N PRO A 73 3.05 9.91 -7.12
CA PRO A 73 4.02 9.73 -6.05
C PRO A 73 4.96 8.57 -6.35
N SER A 74 6.18 8.64 -5.81
CA SER A 74 7.11 7.52 -5.91
C SER A 74 6.56 6.28 -5.20
N ILE A 75 7.04 5.08 -5.58
CA ILE A 75 6.62 3.82 -4.95
C ILE A 75 6.77 3.87 -3.42
N HIS A 76 7.87 4.44 -2.93
CA HIS A 76 8.09 4.63 -1.50
C HIS A 76 6.97 5.48 -0.88
N ARG A 77 6.65 6.63 -1.48
CA ARG A 77 5.59 7.51 -0.98
C ARG A 77 4.21 6.88 -1.11
N THR A 78 3.96 6.09 -2.15
CA THR A 78 2.74 5.29 -2.30
C THR A 78 2.61 4.26 -1.18
N LYS A 79 3.69 3.58 -0.79
CA LYS A 79 3.68 2.66 0.36
C LYS A 79 3.33 3.39 1.65
N VAL A 80 3.97 4.52 1.94
CA VAL A 80 3.69 5.33 3.14
C VAL A 80 2.24 5.82 3.16
N LEU A 81 1.71 6.28 2.02
CA LEU A 81 0.31 6.69 1.91
C LEU A 81 -0.64 5.51 2.12
N ALA A 82 -0.33 4.34 1.57
CA ALA A 82 -1.10 3.13 1.76
C ALA A 82 -1.09 2.66 3.21
N GLU A 83 0.06 2.72 3.90
CA GLU A 83 0.17 2.40 5.34
C GLU A 83 -0.66 3.37 6.20
N THR A 84 -0.63 4.66 5.87
CA THR A 84 -1.42 5.69 6.56
C THR A 84 -2.92 5.49 6.34
N CYS A 85 -3.34 5.21 5.11
CA CYS A 85 -4.72 4.91 4.78
C CYS A 85 -5.19 3.58 5.42
N HIS A 86 -4.32 2.57 5.44
CA HIS A 86 -4.58 1.30 6.10
C HIS A 86 -4.85 1.49 7.59
N CYS A 87 -4.05 2.31 8.29
CA CYS A 87 -4.31 2.69 9.69
C CYS A 87 -5.72 3.25 9.90
N GLN A 88 -6.16 4.14 9.00
CA GLN A 88 -7.46 4.81 9.09
C GLN A 88 -8.64 3.86 8.79
N CYS A 89 -8.48 2.96 7.82
CA CYS A 89 -9.55 2.05 7.39
C CYS A 89 -9.57 0.72 8.15
N ARG A 90 -8.49 0.36 8.87
CA ARG A 90 -8.37 -0.94 9.56
C ARG A 90 -9.51 -1.18 10.55
N GLY A 91 -9.90 -0.18 11.34
CA GLY A 91 -10.97 -0.35 12.33
C GLY A 91 -12.32 -0.71 11.69
N ALA A 92 -12.71 0.01 10.64
CA ALA A 92 -13.95 -0.25 9.91
C ALA A 92 -13.92 -1.59 9.16
N ALA A 93 -12.80 -1.92 8.52
CA ALA A 93 -12.62 -3.20 7.82
C ALA A 93 -12.65 -4.39 8.79
N VAL A 94 -11.96 -4.29 9.94
CA VAL A 94 -11.99 -5.33 10.99
C VAL A 94 -13.40 -5.49 11.52
N SER A 95 -14.12 -4.41 11.82
CA SER A 95 -15.51 -4.50 12.29
C SER A 95 -16.43 -5.18 11.27
N LEU A 96 -16.27 -4.90 9.98
CA LEU A 96 -17.09 -5.52 8.93
C LEU A 96 -16.77 -7.02 8.78
N VAL A 97 -15.49 -7.39 8.84
CA VAL A 97 -15.06 -8.80 8.74
C VAL A 97 -15.51 -9.59 9.97
N VAL A 98 -15.42 -9.00 11.17
CA VAL A 98 -15.95 -9.57 12.42
C VAL A 98 -17.47 -9.82 12.34
N GLN A 99 -18.24 -8.93 11.70
CA GLN A 99 -19.68 -9.11 11.57
C GLN A 99 -20.08 -10.14 10.51
N THR A 100 -19.25 -10.37 9.50
CA THR A 100 -19.57 -11.23 8.35
C THR A 100 -18.98 -12.64 8.44
N SER A 101 -17.96 -12.84 9.27
CA SER A 101 -17.34 -14.15 9.52
C SER A 101 -17.45 -14.54 10.98
N ARG A 102 -18.10 -15.69 11.25
CA ARG A 102 -18.17 -16.29 12.59
C ARG A 102 -16.77 -16.54 13.17
N GLN A 103 -15.82 -16.92 12.33
CA GLN A 103 -14.43 -17.18 12.72
C GLN A 103 -13.69 -15.90 13.06
N ALA A 104 -13.88 -14.84 12.28
CA ALA A 104 -13.34 -13.52 12.62
C ALA A 104 -13.95 -12.96 13.91
N ALA A 105 -15.25 -13.19 14.13
CA ALA A 105 -15.94 -12.82 15.38
C ALA A 105 -15.36 -13.55 16.59
N TRP A 106 -15.22 -14.87 16.50
CA TRP A 106 -14.60 -15.67 17.55
C TRP A 106 -13.16 -15.23 17.80
N HIS A 107 -12.35 -15.04 16.75
CA HIS A 107 -10.96 -14.63 16.88
C HIS A 107 -10.85 -13.25 17.55
N ALA A 108 -11.68 -12.28 17.15
CA ALA A 108 -11.74 -10.97 17.77
C ALA A 108 -12.11 -11.06 19.26
N GLN A 109 -13.10 -11.90 19.61
CA GLN A 109 -13.50 -12.14 21.00
C GLN A 109 -12.39 -12.81 21.83
N ALA A 110 -11.70 -13.79 21.27
CA ALA A 110 -10.70 -14.58 21.98
C ALA A 110 -9.36 -13.84 22.14
N THR A 111 -9.02 -12.95 21.23
CA THR A 111 -7.70 -12.29 21.18
C THR A 111 -7.74 -10.79 21.41
N ASP A 112 -8.93 -10.20 21.52
CA ASP A 112 -9.14 -8.74 21.49
C ASP A 112 -8.46 -8.07 20.28
N ASN A 113 -8.42 -8.79 19.15
CA ASN A 113 -7.68 -8.43 17.94
C ASN A 113 -6.17 -8.16 18.15
N GLN A 114 -5.60 -8.62 19.27
CA GLN A 114 -4.17 -8.54 19.49
C GLN A 114 -3.45 -9.64 18.70
N PRO A 115 -2.27 -9.35 18.13
CA PRO A 115 -1.46 -10.36 17.48
C PRO A 115 -1.11 -11.47 18.49
N LEU A 116 -1.50 -12.71 18.19
CA LEU A 116 -1.06 -13.86 18.98
C LEU A 116 0.47 -13.95 18.94
N HIS A 117 1.09 -13.92 20.12
CA HIS A 117 2.52 -14.18 20.25
C HIS A 117 2.80 -15.63 19.84
N LEU A 118 3.38 -15.81 18.66
CA LEU A 118 3.81 -17.12 18.20
C LEU A 118 4.95 -17.61 19.09
N VAL A 119 4.70 -18.66 19.86
CA VAL A 119 5.77 -19.45 20.47
C VAL A 119 6.51 -20.11 19.31
N GLN A 120 7.78 -19.74 19.09
CA GLN A 120 8.58 -20.16 17.94
C GLN A 120 8.94 -21.67 17.94
N GLN A 121 8.38 -22.46 18.85
CA GLN A 121 8.72 -23.88 19.06
C GLN A 121 7.49 -24.75 19.31
N LEU A 122 6.42 -24.53 18.54
CA LEU A 122 5.30 -25.47 18.53
C LEU A 122 5.68 -26.74 17.76
N PRO A 123 5.29 -27.94 18.23
CA PRO A 123 5.30 -29.14 17.42
C PRO A 123 4.50 -28.92 16.12
N ARG A 124 4.95 -29.53 15.02
CA ARG A 124 4.36 -29.33 13.68
C ARG A 124 2.84 -29.54 13.63
N ALA A 125 2.31 -30.47 14.42
CA ALA A 125 0.88 -30.76 14.50
C ALA A 125 0.09 -29.57 15.07
N GLU A 126 0.60 -28.92 16.12
CA GLU A 126 -0.02 -27.75 16.74
C GLU A 126 0.10 -26.51 15.85
N GLU A 127 1.22 -26.35 15.15
CA GLU A 127 1.41 -25.29 14.16
C GLU A 127 0.34 -25.35 13.06
N VAL A 128 0.03 -26.55 12.56
CA VAL A 128 -1.00 -26.77 11.53
C VAL A 128 -2.40 -26.43 12.06
N ILE A 129 -2.73 -26.85 13.28
CA ILE A 129 -4.01 -26.52 13.92
C ILE A 129 -4.15 -25.00 14.09
N LEU A 130 -3.11 -24.35 14.59
CA LEU A 130 -3.10 -22.90 14.82
C LEU A 130 -3.17 -22.13 13.49
N HIS A 131 -2.52 -22.61 12.43
CA HIS A 131 -2.67 -22.05 11.08
C HIS A 131 -4.10 -22.19 10.54
N ARG A 132 -4.76 -23.34 10.77
CA ARG A 132 -6.16 -23.55 10.35
C ARG A 132 -7.11 -22.57 11.01
N PHE A 133 -6.97 -22.36 12.32
CA PHE A 133 -7.74 -21.33 13.05
C PHE A 133 -7.50 -19.93 12.49
N ARG A 134 -6.25 -19.56 12.16
CA ARG A 134 -5.90 -18.25 11.60
C ARG A 134 -6.49 -17.99 10.21
N PHE A 135 -6.65 -19.03 9.41
CA PHE A 135 -7.29 -18.93 8.09
C PHE A 135 -8.81 -19.11 8.16
N GLY A 136 -9.39 -19.30 9.35
CA GLY A 136 -10.83 -19.48 9.53
C GLY A 136 -11.36 -20.83 9.08
N TYR A 137 -10.50 -21.86 9.00
CA TYR A 137 -10.97 -23.23 8.83
C TYR A 137 -11.51 -23.75 10.15
N GLY A 138 -12.74 -24.25 10.14
CA GLY A 138 -13.33 -24.94 11.29
C GLY A 138 -12.63 -26.27 11.56
N THR A 139 -12.71 -26.72 12.81
CA THR A 139 -12.41 -28.11 13.18
C THR A 139 -13.42 -29.07 12.50
N VAL A 140 -13.08 -30.36 12.42
CA VAL A 140 -14.00 -31.36 11.83
C VAL A 140 -15.29 -31.40 12.65
N GLU A 141 -15.21 -31.21 13.96
CA GLU A 141 -16.35 -31.07 14.87
C GLU A 141 -17.22 -29.84 14.50
N GLU A 142 -16.64 -28.66 14.29
CA GLU A 142 -17.41 -27.45 13.91
C GLU A 142 -18.08 -27.54 12.52
N LEU A 143 -17.49 -28.28 11.59
CA LEU A 143 -18.13 -28.62 10.31
C LEU A 143 -19.31 -29.58 10.51
N ARG A 144 -19.28 -30.41 11.55
CA ARG A 144 -20.33 -31.39 11.88
C ARG A 144 -21.48 -30.77 12.69
N ASP A 145 -21.23 -29.78 13.54
CA ASP A 145 -22.27 -29.05 14.29
C ASP A 145 -23.35 -28.43 13.37
N GLY A 146 -23.00 -28.10 12.12
CA GLY A 146 -23.97 -27.59 11.12
C GLY A 146 -24.91 -28.66 10.53
N PHE A 147 -24.69 -29.94 10.84
CA PHE A 147 -25.43 -31.09 10.31
C PHE A 147 -26.22 -31.85 11.38
N GLU A 148 -26.20 -31.43 12.65
CA GLU A 148 -26.88 -32.14 13.75
C GLU A 148 -28.39 -32.31 13.53
N ASP A 149 -29.03 -31.37 12.81
CA ASP A 149 -30.48 -31.38 12.57
C ASP A 149 -30.91 -31.74 11.15
N ARG A 150 -29.98 -32.08 10.24
CA ARG A 150 -30.34 -32.43 8.85
C ARG A 150 -30.20 -33.93 8.60
N PRO A 151 -31.28 -34.65 8.24
CA PRO A 151 -31.15 -36.03 7.81
C PRO A 151 -30.34 -36.05 6.51
N CYS A 152 -29.34 -36.94 6.44
CA CYS A 152 -28.53 -37.11 5.23
C CYS A 152 -29.44 -37.50 4.06
N GLU A 153 -29.40 -36.76 2.96
CA GLU A 153 -30.23 -37.02 1.75
C GLU A 153 -29.92 -38.39 1.11
N HIS A 154 -28.80 -39.01 1.49
CA HIS A 154 -28.36 -40.30 0.94
C HIS A 154 -28.71 -41.52 1.79
N CYS A 155 -28.75 -41.39 3.12
CA CYS A 155 -29.01 -42.52 4.04
C CYS A 155 -30.16 -42.29 5.04
N LEU A 156 -30.78 -41.10 5.01
CA LEU A 156 -31.96 -40.70 5.79
C LEU A 156 -31.85 -40.85 7.32
N HIS A 157 -30.64 -41.06 7.85
CA HIS A 157 -30.36 -41.09 9.29
C HIS A 157 -29.89 -39.73 9.79
N GLN A 158 -30.29 -39.36 11.01
CA GLN A 158 -29.68 -38.27 11.76
C GLN A 158 -28.28 -38.70 12.23
N GLY A 159 -27.27 -37.88 11.96
CA GLY A 159 -25.91 -38.09 12.47
C GLY A 159 -25.11 -39.21 11.80
N CYS A 160 -25.11 -39.30 10.46
CA CYS A 160 -24.30 -40.31 9.77
C CYS A 160 -22.81 -39.95 9.83
N VAL A 161 -22.09 -40.53 10.80
CA VAL A 161 -20.64 -40.45 10.94
C VAL A 161 -20.01 -41.76 10.45
N GLN A 162 -19.23 -41.66 9.37
CA GLN A 162 -17.98 -42.43 9.25
C GLN A 162 -16.85 -41.44 9.09
#